data_AF-A0A2K8SEY4-F1
#
_entry.id   AF-A0A2K8SEY4-F1
#
_cell.length_a   1.000
_cell.length_b   1.000
_cell.length_c   1.000
_cell.angle_alpha   90.00
_cell.angle_beta   90.00
_cell.angle_gamma   90.00
#
_symmetry.space_group_name_H-M   'P 1'
#
loop_
_entity.id
_entity.type
_entity.pdbx_description
1 polymer ?
#
loop_
_entity_poly.entity_id
_entity_poly.type
_entity_poly.pdbx_seq_one_letter_code
_entity_poly.pdbx_strand_id
1 'polypeptide(L)'
;MRSILEELKQRDLLKQFTNEEKILNAQKQGAGLYCGFDPTADSLHVGHLIQIINLKRFKDFGFAPIAILGGGTGMIGDPSFKSEERNLLTLEQVGKNVEGIKQQLNFLIPDINVINNNDWLGKMSLIDFLREIGKDFNLAYLLAKENISSRIEKGLSITEFSYTMLQGYDFYRLYQDHNCLMQIGGSDQWGNITSGTDYIASKVGRENSKACGITMNLLTKKDGVKFGKTESGAIWLDKNKTSEYEFYQFFINQDDEDCDKLFKFLTTISLDEINKVKEDHAKEPFKRIMQKRLAQEVTNFVHGKEGLEKAEKISEALFSGDLLKLNKIDLLSIINSLEKNKVKENIKLIDLIVETKIASSKREARELINEGAISINNNNKFEENTIVDKKMITVDNFIIIKKGKKKYFIVEII
;
A
#
# COMPACT_ATOMS: atom_id res chain seq x y z
N MET A 1 18.34 3.61 -24.84
CA MET A 1 17.53 3.61 -23.59
C MET A 1 16.08 3.77 -23.99
N ARG A 2 15.20 2.88 -23.54
CA ARG A 2 13.75 2.95 -23.83
C ARG A 2 13.13 4.14 -23.12
N SER A 3 12.12 4.78 -23.72
CA SER A 3 11.44 5.93 -23.12
C SER A 3 10.57 5.50 -21.94
N ILE A 4 10.63 6.24 -20.82
CA ILE A 4 9.73 6.01 -19.69
C ILE A 4 8.26 6.25 -20.06
N LEU A 5 7.98 7.20 -20.96
CA LEU A 5 6.61 7.47 -21.41
C LEU A 5 6.03 6.30 -22.22
N GLU A 6 6.84 5.68 -23.07
CA GLU A 6 6.44 4.47 -23.81
C GLU A 6 6.17 3.31 -22.86
N GLU A 7 7.03 3.12 -21.86
CA GLU A 7 6.84 2.10 -20.82
C GLU A 7 5.52 2.28 -20.06
N LEU A 8 5.24 3.51 -19.60
CA LEU A 8 4.00 3.80 -18.88
C LEU A 8 2.78 3.67 -19.79
N LYS A 9 2.88 4.05 -21.06
CA LYS A 9 1.78 3.92 -22.03
C LYS A 9 1.46 2.46 -22.33
N GLN A 10 2.47 1.61 -22.57
CA GLN A 10 2.25 0.19 -22.86
C GLN A 10 1.69 -0.59 -21.66
N ARG A 11 1.91 -0.11 -20.44
CA ARG A 11 1.33 -0.65 -19.20
C ARG A 11 -0.02 -0.09 -18.84
N ASP A 12 -0.57 0.82 -19.64
CA ASP A 12 -1.80 1.56 -19.31
C ASP A 12 -1.70 2.31 -17.96
N LEU A 13 -0.49 2.71 -17.60
CA LEU A 13 -0.21 3.49 -16.39
C LEU A 13 -0.31 4.98 -16.65
N LEU A 14 0.05 5.46 -17.84
CA LEU A 14 0.10 6.89 -18.14
C LEU A 14 -1.31 7.51 -18.18
N LYS A 15 -1.59 8.46 -17.29
CA LYS A 15 -2.82 9.26 -17.35
C LYS A 15 -2.60 10.58 -18.08
N GLN A 16 -1.75 11.43 -17.52
CA GLN A 16 -1.43 12.75 -18.05
C GLN A 16 0.04 13.08 -17.76
N PHE A 17 0.60 13.99 -18.55
CA PHE A 17 1.92 14.54 -18.34
C PHE A 17 1.96 15.99 -18.80
N THR A 18 2.92 16.76 -18.29
CA THR A 18 3.03 18.20 -18.58
C THR A 18 3.72 18.50 -19.91
N ASN A 19 4.99 18.10 -20.05
CA ASN A 19 5.78 18.36 -21.25
C ASN A 19 6.72 17.19 -21.53
N GLU A 20 6.55 16.55 -22.70
CA GLU A 20 7.30 15.37 -23.13
C GLU A 20 8.80 15.64 -23.26
N GLU A 21 9.19 16.76 -23.86
CA GLU A 21 10.60 17.09 -24.07
C GLU A 21 11.34 17.25 -22.73
N LYS A 22 10.75 17.94 -21.75
CA LYS A 22 11.30 18.08 -20.40
C LYS A 22 11.46 16.73 -19.71
N ILE A 23 10.49 15.84 -19.86
CA ILE A 23 10.51 14.48 -19.30
C ILE A 23 11.66 13.65 -19.89
N LEU A 24 11.81 13.66 -21.23
CA LEU A 24 12.87 12.92 -21.91
C LEU A 24 14.26 13.49 -21.58
N ASN A 25 14.38 14.81 -21.45
CA ASN A 25 15.63 15.45 -21.02
C ASN A 25 15.97 15.13 -19.57
N ALA A 26 14.99 15.13 -18.66
CA ALA A 26 15.16 14.71 -17.28
C ALA A 26 15.64 13.24 -17.19
N GLN A 27 15.08 12.34 -18.01
CA GLN A 27 15.53 10.95 -18.10
C GLN A 27 16.99 10.85 -18.54
N LYS A 28 17.37 11.55 -19.62
CA LYS A 28 18.74 11.54 -20.16
C LYS A 28 19.80 12.02 -19.15
N GLN A 29 19.43 12.97 -18.30
CA GLN A 29 20.32 13.56 -17.29
C GLN A 29 20.35 12.78 -15.98
N GLY A 30 19.55 11.71 -15.86
CA GLY A 30 19.38 10.98 -14.60
C GLY A 30 18.85 11.88 -13.48
N ALA A 31 17.94 12.79 -13.84
CA ALA A 31 17.42 13.78 -12.91
C ALA A 31 16.69 13.15 -11.72
N GLY A 32 16.58 13.91 -10.64
CA GLY A 32 15.73 13.55 -9.52
C GLY A 32 14.26 13.57 -9.94
N LEU A 33 13.48 12.63 -9.42
CA LEU A 33 12.02 12.70 -9.43
C LEU A 33 11.49 12.35 -8.05
N TYR A 34 10.29 12.82 -7.71
CA TYR A 34 9.73 12.51 -6.41
C TYR A 34 8.27 12.09 -6.42
N CYS A 35 7.90 11.31 -5.40
CA CYS A 35 6.53 10.96 -5.05
C CYS A 35 6.31 11.19 -3.55
N GLY A 36 5.16 11.73 -3.18
CA GLY A 36 4.76 11.96 -1.79
C GLY A 36 4.09 10.77 -1.12
N PHE A 37 4.38 10.60 0.16
CA PHE A 37 3.76 9.63 1.06
C PHE A 37 3.37 10.34 2.37
N ASP A 38 2.08 10.35 2.69
CA ASP A 38 1.60 10.88 3.97
C ASP A 38 1.81 9.83 5.08
N PRO A 39 2.49 10.17 6.20
CA PRO A 39 2.75 9.25 7.31
C PRO A 39 1.52 9.08 8.21
N THR A 40 0.43 8.55 7.67
CA THR A 40 -0.83 8.31 8.41
C THR A 40 -0.80 7.09 9.33
N ALA A 41 0.14 6.18 9.09
CA ALA A 41 0.42 5.00 9.90
C ALA A 41 1.92 4.66 9.83
N ASP A 42 2.38 3.80 10.74
CA ASP A 42 3.75 3.28 10.86
C ASP A 42 4.14 2.23 9.81
N SER A 43 3.21 1.89 8.92
CA SER A 43 3.47 1.03 7.77
C SER A 43 2.70 1.55 6.57
N LEU A 44 3.28 1.41 5.37
CA LEU A 44 2.52 1.48 4.13
C LEU A 44 1.68 0.20 3.97
N HIS A 45 0.78 0.21 2.99
CA HIS A 45 -0.13 -0.89 2.67
C HIS A 45 -0.24 -1.01 1.15
N VAL A 46 -0.87 -2.07 0.65
CA VAL A 46 -0.99 -2.37 -0.80
C VAL A 46 -1.46 -1.18 -1.65
N GLY A 47 -2.32 -0.31 -1.11
CA GLY A 47 -2.74 0.92 -1.82
C GLY A 47 -1.60 1.88 -2.21
N HIS A 48 -0.48 1.86 -1.49
CA HIS A 48 0.72 2.66 -1.80
C HIS A 48 1.68 1.95 -2.75
N LEU A 49 1.49 0.65 -3.00
CA LEU A 49 2.45 -0.16 -3.75
C LEU A 49 2.61 0.32 -5.18
N ILE A 50 1.56 0.85 -5.81
CA ILE A 50 1.65 1.45 -7.14
C ILE A 50 2.65 2.62 -7.18
N GLN A 51 2.67 3.47 -6.15
CA GLN A 51 3.61 4.59 -6.07
C GLN A 51 5.05 4.09 -5.90
N ILE A 52 5.25 3.09 -5.03
CA ILE A 52 6.55 2.48 -4.76
C ILE A 52 7.09 1.79 -6.03
N ILE A 53 6.29 0.94 -6.67
CA ILE A 53 6.67 0.24 -7.90
C ILE A 53 6.98 1.24 -9.01
N ASN A 54 6.24 2.35 -9.10
CA ASN A 54 6.58 3.40 -10.06
C ASN A 54 7.91 4.07 -9.72
N LEU A 55 8.21 4.43 -8.47
CA LEU A 55 9.54 4.94 -8.09
C LEU A 55 10.65 3.96 -8.50
N LYS A 56 10.45 2.66 -8.26
CA LYS A 56 11.38 1.61 -8.70
C LYS A 56 11.51 1.55 -10.22
N ARG A 57 10.39 1.61 -10.95
CA ARG A 57 10.36 1.61 -12.42
C ARG A 57 11.12 2.79 -12.99
N PHE A 58 10.90 4.00 -12.48
CA PHE A 58 11.65 5.16 -12.96
C PHE A 58 13.14 5.06 -12.60
N LYS A 59 13.51 4.50 -11.44
CA LYS A 59 14.91 4.19 -11.11
C LYS A 59 15.55 3.28 -12.16
N ASP A 60 14.83 2.23 -12.58
CA ASP A 60 15.29 1.30 -13.61
C ASP A 60 15.42 1.94 -15.00
N PHE A 61 14.75 3.08 -15.22
CA PHE A 61 14.84 3.91 -16.42
C PHE A 61 15.87 5.05 -16.31
N GLY A 62 16.67 5.07 -15.24
CA GLY A 62 17.83 5.95 -15.08
C GLY A 62 17.60 7.20 -14.23
N PHE A 63 16.42 7.38 -13.64
CA PHE A 63 16.15 8.52 -12.74
C PHE A 63 16.67 8.27 -11.32
N ALA A 64 16.83 9.35 -10.55
CA ALA A 64 17.13 9.31 -9.13
C ALA A 64 15.83 9.49 -8.30
N PRO A 65 15.19 8.40 -7.81
CA PRO A 65 13.94 8.53 -7.07
C PRO A 65 14.13 9.15 -5.68
N ILE A 66 13.21 10.04 -5.34
CA ILE A 66 13.09 10.68 -4.03
C ILE A 66 11.70 10.35 -3.47
N ALA A 67 11.64 9.75 -2.29
CA ALA A 67 10.39 9.61 -1.56
C ALA A 67 10.29 10.73 -0.53
N ILE A 68 9.27 11.58 -0.67
CA ILE A 68 9.02 12.63 0.31
C ILE A 68 7.97 12.15 1.31
N LEU A 69 8.36 12.12 2.58
CA LEU A 69 7.48 11.84 3.70
C LEU A 69 6.84 13.15 4.15
N GLY A 70 5.52 13.18 4.12
CA GLY A 70 4.71 14.34 4.46
C GLY A 70 4.63 14.59 5.97
N GLY A 71 5.74 14.74 6.68
CA GLY A 71 5.71 15.04 8.11
C GLY A 71 5.00 16.35 8.41
N GLY A 72 5.30 17.41 7.65
CA GLY A 72 4.63 18.71 7.76
C GLY A 72 3.23 18.72 7.11
N THR A 73 3.13 18.24 5.87
CA THR A 73 1.84 18.21 5.13
C THR A 73 0.83 17.24 5.74
N GLY A 74 1.28 16.19 6.43
CA GLY A 74 0.43 15.25 7.15
C GLY A 74 -0.28 15.87 8.36
N MET A 75 0.25 16.98 8.92
CA MET A 75 -0.42 17.78 9.96
C MET A 75 -1.51 18.71 9.41
N ILE A 76 -1.59 18.83 8.09
CA ILE A 76 -2.57 19.68 7.38
C ILE A 76 -3.66 18.79 6.78
N GLY A 77 -3.24 17.73 6.07
CA GLY A 77 -4.11 16.78 5.38
C GLY A 77 -4.46 17.19 3.96
N ASP A 78 -4.21 16.30 2.98
CA ASP A 78 -4.59 16.50 1.57
C ASP A 78 -6.12 16.42 1.39
N PRO A 79 -6.81 17.48 0.89
CA PRO A 79 -8.24 17.46 0.61
C PRO A 79 -8.61 16.79 -0.72
N SER A 80 -7.63 16.46 -1.57
CA SER A 80 -7.88 15.99 -2.94
C SER A 80 -8.75 14.75 -2.96
N PHE A 81 -9.98 14.91 -3.48
CA PHE A 81 -11.00 13.87 -3.66
C PHE A 81 -11.41 13.14 -2.35
N LYS A 82 -11.31 13.78 -1.19
CA LYS A 82 -11.82 13.25 0.10
C LYS A 82 -13.11 13.96 0.52
N SER A 83 -14.03 13.25 1.17
CA SER A 83 -15.32 13.79 1.63
C SER A 83 -15.30 14.35 3.05
N GLU A 84 -14.39 13.88 3.91
CA GLU A 84 -14.35 14.20 5.35
C GLU A 84 -12.99 14.79 5.75
N GLU A 85 -12.99 15.62 6.80
CA GLU A 85 -11.80 16.21 7.42
C GLU A 85 -10.98 15.13 8.15
N ARG A 86 -9.64 15.18 8.07
CA ARG A 86 -8.78 14.15 8.69
C ARG A 86 -8.57 14.39 10.18
N ASN A 87 -8.50 13.31 10.96
CA ASN A 87 -7.99 13.35 12.32
C ASN A 87 -6.49 13.69 12.33
N LEU A 88 -6.11 14.71 13.10
CA LEU A 88 -4.74 15.18 13.24
C LEU A 88 -3.93 14.26 14.17
N LEU A 89 -2.78 13.79 13.71
CA LEU A 89 -1.84 12.97 14.50
C LEU A 89 -0.96 13.86 15.37
N THR A 90 -0.48 13.33 16.50
CA THR A 90 0.53 14.01 17.32
C THR A 90 1.90 13.99 16.64
N LEU A 91 2.77 14.97 16.97
CA LEU A 91 4.14 15.03 16.47
C LEU A 91 4.94 13.74 16.71
N GLU A 92 4.76 13.13 17.90
CA GLU A 92 5.42 11.87 18.25
C GLU A 92 4.94 10.72 17.36
N GLN A 93 3.63 10.63 17.10
CA GLN A 93 3.08 9.60 16.23
C GLN A 93 3.53 9.78 14.79
N VAL A 94 3.55 11.01 14.28
CA VAL A 94 4.09 11.32 12.94
C VAL A 94 5.56 10.93 12.85
N GLY A 95 6.37 11.21 13.87
CA GLY A 95 7.77 10.81 13.92
C GLY A 95 7.96 9.29 13.85
N LYS A 96 7.21 8.53 14.66
CA LYS A 96 7.20 7.05 14.60
C LYS A 96 6.79 6.54 13.21
N ASN A 97 5.77 7.15 12.62
CA ASN A 97 5.28 6.77 11.30
C ASN A 97 6.32 7.02 10.20
N VAL A 98 6.96 8.18 10.24
CA VAL A 98 8.04 8.57 9.32
C VAL A 98 9.17 7.55 9.34
N GLU A 99 9.65 7.15 10.52
CA GLU A 99 10.73 6.17 10.63
C GLU A 99 10.33 4.79 10.11
N GLY A 100 9.13 4.32 10.43
CA GLY A 100 8.62 3.03 9.92
C GLY A 100 8.53 3.01 8.39
N ILE A 101 7.95 4.06 7.79
CA ILE A 101 7.84 4.18 6.33
C ILE A 101 9.23 4.32 5.69
N LYS A 102 10.14 5.08 6.29
CA LYS A 102 11.51 5.25 5.79
C LYS A 102 12.26 3.92 5.73
N GLN A 103 12.14 3.08 6.76
CA GLN A 103 12.75 1.75 6.76
C GLN A 103 12.15 0.87 5.66
N GLN A 104 10.83 0.87 5.49
CA GLN A 104 10.16 0.12 4.43
C GLN A 104 10.62 0.55 3.04
N LEU A 105 10.65 1.85 2.74
CA LEU A 105 11.06 2.34 1.43
C LEU A 105 12.51 2.00 1.09
N ASN A 106 13.43 2.11 2.07
CA ASN A 106 14.83 1.72 1.89
C ASN A 106 15.00 0.22 1.62
N PHE A 107 14.19 -0.63 2.26
CA PHE A 107 14.18 -2.06 1.99
C PHE A 107 13.67 -2.38 0.58
N LEU A 108 12.57 -1.76 0.17
CA LEU A 108 11.91 -2.03 -1.13
C LEU A 108 12.69 -1.45 -2.32
N ILE A 109 13.34 -0.31 -2.13
CA ILE A 109 14.14 0.37 -3.14
C ILE A 109 15.47 0.74 -2.48
N PRO A 110 16.48 -0.15 -2.54
CA PRO A 110 17.81 0.14 -2.02
C PRO A 110 18.34 1.47 -2.59
N ASP A 111 19.03 2.27 -1.79
CA ASP A 111 19.58 3.59 -2.16
C ASP A 111 18.52 4.61 -2.64
N ILE A 112 17.26 4.51 -2.21
CA ILE A 112 16.28 5.57 -2.43
C ILE A 112 16.55 6.75 -1.48
N ASN A 113 16.43 7.97 -1.98
CA ASN A 113 16.53 9.16 -1.14
C ASN A 113 15.18 9.40 -0.44
N VAL A 114 15.12 9.20 0.87
CA VAL A 114 13.91 9.46 1.67
C VAL A 114 14.08 10.74 2.47
N ILE A 115 13.24 11.74 2.21
CA ILE A 115 13.28 13.08 2.80
C ILE A 115 11.98 13.36 3.54
N ASN A 116 12.02 14.17 4.60
CA ASN A 116 10.82 14.62 5.31
C ASN A 116 10.58 16.12 5.07
N ASN A 117 9.42 16.50 4.54
CA ASN A 117 9.13 17.93 4.30
C ASN A 117 8.99 18.75 5.58
N ASN A 118 8.86 18.11 6.74
CA ASN A 118 8.94 18.78 8.04
C ASN A 118 10.30 19.50 8.25
N ASP A 119 11.36 19.07 7.55
CA ASP A 119 12.69 19.66 7.67
C ASP A 119 12.74 21.14 7.27
N TRP A 120 11.86 21.57 6.36
CA TRP A 120 11.65 22.97 5.98
C TRP A 120 10.31 23.53 6.42
N LEU A 121 9.21 22.77 6.32
CA LEU A 121 7.88 23.26 6.69
C LEU A 121 7.74 23.48 8.19
N GLY A 122 8.30 22.60 9.02
CA GLY A 122 8.21 22.71 10.48
C GLY A 122 8.98 23.89 11.07
N LYS A 123 9.87 24.52 10.28
CA LYS A 123 10.65 25.71 10.65
C LYS A 123 10.12 26.99 10.04
N MET A 124 9.12 26.90 9.16
CA MET A 124 8.59 28.04 8.43
C MET A 124 7.60 28.80 9.30
N SER A 125 7.83 30.09 9.52
CA SER A 125 6.82 30.93 10.17
C SER A 125 5.66 31.21 9.22
N LEU A 126 4.50 31.58 9.77
CA LEU A 126 3.36 31.99 8.93
C LEU A 126 3.71 33.18 8.03
N ILE A 127 4.55 34.11 8.50
CA ILE A 127 4.99 35.26 7.72
C ILE A 127 5.89 34.81 6.56
N ASP A 128 6.81 33.86 6.81
CA ASP A 128 7.64 33.29 5.75
C ASP A 128 6.77 32.58 4.71
N PHE A 129 5.79 31.79 5.14
CA PHE A 129 4.83 31.14 4.25
C PHE A 129 4.12 32.15 3.34
N LEU A 130 3.53 33.20 3.90
CA LEU A 130 2.80 34.22 3.13
C LEU A 130 3.71 34.97 2.15
N ARG A 131 4.96 35.27 2.55
CA ARG A 131 5.91 36.06 1.75
C ARG A 131 6.66 35.25 0.70
N GLU A 132 6.98 34.00 0.99
CA GLU A 132 7.80 33.15 0.11
C GLU A 132 6.95 32.29 -0.82
N ILE A 133 5.78 31.86 -0.35
CA ILE A 133 4.88 30.94 -1.05
C ILE A 133 3.62 31.68 -1.47
N GLY A 134 2.85 32.18 -0.49
CA GLY A 134 1.49 32.69 -0.71
C GLY A 134 1.36 33.76 -1.80
N LYS A 135 2.33 34.69 -1.90
CA LYS A 135 2.31 35.76 -2.91
C LYS A 135 2.32 35.27 -4.37
N ASP A 136 2.84 34.08 -4.63
CA ASP A 136 2.99 33.53 -5.98
C ASP A 136 1.78 32.68 -6.40
N PHE A 137 0.86 32.41 -5.48
CA PHE A 137 -0.37 31.68 -5.75
C PHE A 137 -1.55 32.65 -5.85
N ASN A 138 -2.05 32.81 -7.07
CA ASN A 138 -3.25 33.60 -7.31
C ASN A 138 -4.50 32.86 -6.79
N LEU A 139 -5.37 33.55 -6.07
CA LEU A 139 -6.58 32.96 -5.50
C LEU A 139 -7.54 32.42 -6.58
N ALA A 140 -7.78 33.15 -7.67
CA ALA A 140 -8.62 32.69 -8.77
C ALA A 140 -8.03 31.44 -9.44
N TYR A 141 -6.70 31.36 -9.55
CA TYR A 141 -6.02 30.16 -10.04
C TYR A 141 -6.25 28.95 -9.13
N LEU A 142 -6.08 29.11 -7.81
CA LEU A 142 -6.33 28.03 -6.84
C LEU A 142 -7.80 27.58 -6.86
N LEU A 143 -8.74 28.52 -6.90
CA LEU A 143 -10.17 28.22 -6.94
C LEU A 143 -10.62 27.54 -8.23
N ALA A 144 -9.88 27.72 -9.34
CA ALA A 144 -10.17 27.05 -10.59
C ALA A 144 -9.69 25.58 -10.63
N LYS A 145 -8.85 25.14 -9.68
CA LYS A 145 -8.39 23.75 -9.62
C LYS A 145 -9.50 22.82 -9.18
N GLU A 146 -9.71 21.74 -9.94
CA GLU A 146 -10.81 20.78 -9.73
C GLU A 146 -10.82 20.16 -8.33
N ASN A 147 -9.65 19.90 -7.74
CA ASN A 147 -9.53 19.36 -6.39
C ASN A 147 -9.94 20.35 -5.29
N ILE A 148 -9.96 21.66 -5.58
CA ILE A 148 -10.39 22.73 -4.67
C ILE A 148 -11.85 23.11 -4.96
N SER A 149 -12.19 23.35 -6.23
CA SER A 149 -13.52 23.82 -6.63
C SER A 149 -14.63 22.84 -6.26
N SER A 150 -14.38 21.53 -6.36
CA SER A 150 -15.35 20.50 -5.96
C SER A 150 -15.63 20.43 -4.45
N ARG A 151 -14.73 21.00 -3.62
CA ARG A 151 -14.83 21.03 -2.15
C ARG A 151 -15.38 22.34 -1.62
N ILE A 152 -15.13 23.46 -2.31
CA ILE A 152 -15.47 24.78 -1.77
C ILE A 152 -16.97 24.93 -1.49
N GLU A 153 -17.82 24.33 -2.33
CA GLU A 153 -19.28 24.32 -2.14
C GLU A 153 -19.73 23.53 -0.90
N LYS A 154 -18.93 22.56 -0.44
CA LYS A 154 -19.21 21.69 0.70
C LYS A 154 -18.52 22.13 1.99
N GLY A 155 -17.65 23.14 1.91
CA GLY A 155 -16.76 23.57 2.98
C GLY A 155 -15.33 23.08 2.76
N LEU A 156 -14.38 24.02 2.81
CA LEU A 156 -12.94 23.78 2.74
C LEU A 156 -12.26 24.72 3.73
N SER A 157 -11.50 24.17 4.68
CA SER A 157 -10.79 24.99 5.67
C SER A 157 -9.59 25.70 5.05
N ILE A 158 -9.11 26.79 5.68
CA ILE A 158 -7.87 27.46 5.26
C ILE A 158 -6.68 26.50 5.34
N THR A 159 -6.69 25.59 6.30
CA THR A 159 -5.70 24.52 6.48
C THR A 159 -5.65 23.64 5.23
N GLU A 160 -6.78 23.02 4.85
CA GLU A 160 -6.86 22.16 3.66
C GLU A 160 -6.57 22.95 2.35
N PHE A 161 -7.08 24.18 2.24
CA PHE A 161 -6.83 25.06 1.10
C PHE A 161 -5.33 25.35 0.89
N SER A 162 -4.56 25.40 1.98
CA SER A 162 -3.12 25.68 1.93
C SER A 162 -2.28 24.50 1.46
N TYR A 163 -2.83 23.28 1.43
CA TYR A 163 -2.11 22.06 1.08
C TYR A 163 -1.43 22.14 -0.30
N THR A 164 -2.15 22.62 -1.31
CA THR A 164 -1.64 22.76 -2.69
C THR A 164 -0.39 23.65 -2.74
N MET A 165 -0.35 24.72 -1.94
CA MET A 165 0.78 25.65 -1.87
C MET A 165 2.00 24.99 -1.21
N LEU A 166 1.78 24.23 -0.14
CA LEU A 166 2.83 23.49 0.57
C LEU A 166 3.46 22.41 -0.32
N GLN A 167 2.65 21.62 -1.03
CA GLN A 167 3.16 20.62 -1.97
C GLN A 167 3.89 21.25 -3.16
N GLY A 168 3.44 22.43 -3.62
CA GLY A 168 4.16 23.20 -4.63
C GLY A 168 5.54 23.68 -4.14
N TYR A 169 5.61 24.12 -2.88
CA TYR A 169 6.87 24.48 -2.25
C TYR A 169 7.82 23.29 -2.04
N ASP A 170 7.28 22.11 -1.70
CA ASP A 170 8.07 20.88 -1.64
C ASP A 170 8.78 20.61 -2.97
N PHE A 171 8.07 20.74 -4.11
CA PHE A 171 8.69 20.58 -5.42
C PHE A 171 9.80 21.62 -5.62
N TYR A 172 9.56 22.89 -5.28
CA TYR A 172 10.56 23.93 -5.42
C TYR A 172 11.82 23.66 -4.58
N ARG A 173 11.69 23.18 -3.34
CA ARG A 173 12.84 22.78 -2.50
C ARG A 173 13.64 21.66 -3.15
N LEU A 174 12.97 20.60 -3.59
CA LEU A 174 13.64 19.48 -4.26
C LEU A 174 14.28 19.89 -5.59
N TYR A 175 13.67 20.82 -6.33
CA TYR A 175 14.22 21.37 -7.56
C TYR A 175 15.54 22.12 -7.31
N GLN A 176 15.61 22.92 -6.24
CA GLN A 176 16.82 23.67 -5.87
C GLN A 176 17.91 22.75 -5.30
N ASP A 177 17.53 21.87 -4.38
CA ASP A 177 18.49 21.18 -3.50
C ASP A 177 18.90 19.79 -4.01
N HIS A 178 18.08 19.16 -4.86
CA HIS A 178 18.22 17.73 -5.20
C HIS A 178 18.19 17.43 -6.71
N ASN A 179 18.38 18.44 -7.57
CA ASN A 179 18.24 18.29 -9.03
C ASN A 179 16.93 17.56 -9.41
N CYS A 180 15.86 17.80 -8.64
CA CYS A 180 14.58 17.14 -8.84
C CYS A 180 13.76 17.89 -9.88
N LEU A 181 13.65 17.31 -11.08
CA LEU A 181 12.97 17.96 -12.21
C LEU A 181 11.56 17.43 -12.43
N MET A 182 11.15 16.38 -11.73
CA MET A 182 9.87 15.71 -11.98
C MET A 182 9.12 15.33 -10.70
N GLN A 183 7.82 15.59 -10.68
CA GLN A 183 6.91 15.02 -9.68
C GLN A 183 6.03 13.95 -10.33
N ILE A 184 5.85 12.83 -9.65
CA ILE A 184 4.90 11.78 -10.05
C ILE A 184 3.82 11.58 -8.99
N GLY A 185 2.64 11.12 -9.42
CA GLY A 185 1.52 10.86 -8.50
C GLY A 185 0.35 10.12 -9.15
N GLY A 186 -0.68 9.82 -8.37
CA GLY A 186 -1.94 9.34 -8.91
C GLY A 186 -2.66 10.42 -9.73
N SER A 187 -3.65 10.04 -10.54
CA SER A 187 -4.44 10.99 -11.33
C SER A 187 -5.15 12.05 -10.47
N ASP A 188 -5.41 11.75 -9.20
CA ASP A 188 -5.95 12.67 -8.21
C ASP A 188 -4.97 13.80 -7.79
N GLN A 189 -3.69 13.71 -8.15
CA GLN A 189 -2.65 14.68 -7.77
C GLN A 189 -2.33 15.71 -8.87
N TRP A 190 -3.03 15.69 -10.00
CA TRP A 190 -2.71 16.55 -11.15
C TRP A 190 -2.72 18.05 -10.80
N GLY A 191 -3.71 18.49 -10.03
CA GLY A 191 -3.82 19.89 -9.59
C GLY A 191 -2.61 20.35 -8.76
N ASN A 192 -2.13 19.50 -7.87
CA ASN A 192 -0.99 19.81 -7.00
C ASN A 192 0.34 19.75 -7.77
N ILE A 193 0.52 18.75 -8.63
CA ILE A 193 1.71 18.60 -9.49
C ILE A 193 1.89 19.84 -10.38
N THR A 194 0.83 20.24 -11.08
CA THR A 194 0.86 21.41 -11.98
C THR A 194 1.10 22.71 -11.21
N SER A 195 0.54 22.82 -10.00
CA SER A 195 0.80 23.97 -9.12
C SER A 195 2.26 24.05 -8.70
N GLY A 196 2.93 22.93 -8.46
CA GLY A 196 4.37 22.89 -8.22
C GLY A 196 5.20 23.29 -9.44
N THR A 197 4.85 22.80 -10.65
CA THR A 197 5.57 23.21 -11.88
C THR A 197 5.41 24.71 -12.17
N ASP A 198 4.22 25.25 -11.93
CA ASP A 198 3.93 26.67 -12.15
C ASP A 198 4.63 27.55 -11.12
N TYR A 199 4.68 27.12 -9.86
CA TYR A 199 5.43 27.81 -8.80
C TYR A 199 6.93 27.83 -9.07
N ILE A 200 7.53 26.72 -9.52
CA ILE A 200 8.94 26.74 -9.95
C ILE A 200 9.13 27.71 -11.12
N ALA A 201 8.23 27.70 -12.10
CA ALA A 201 8.30 28.59 -13.24
C ALA A 201 8.17 30.08 -12.89
N SER A 202 7.41 30.44 -11.85
CA SER A 202 7.35 31.82 -11.35
C SER A 202 8.64 32.26 -10.67
N LYS A 203 9.38 31.33 -10.04
CA LYS A 203 10.66 31.60 -9.37
C LYS A 203 11.85 31.71 -10.32
N VAL A 204 11.95 30.83 -11.31
CA VAL A 204 13.14 30.75 -12.21
C VAL A 204 12.90 31.32 -13.61
N GLY A 205 11.65 31.68 -13.92
CA GLY A 205 11.21 32.06 -15.26
C GLY A 205 10.76 30.85 -16.09
N ARG A 206 9.67 31.02 -16.85
CA ARG A 206 9.03 29.92 -17.61
C ARG A 206 9.97 29.23 -18.60
N GLU A 207 10.77 30.00 -19.32
CA GLU A 207 11.75 29.49 -20.31
C GLU A 207 12.89 28.68 -19.67
N ASN A 208 13.25 29.01 -18.42
CA ASN A 208 14.34 28.33 -17.70
C ASN A 208 13.87 27.13 -16.89
N SER A 209 12.56 27.03 -16.64
CA SER A 209 12.01 25.97 -15.80
C SER A 209 12.09 24.63 -16.50
N LYS A 210 12.80 23.69 -15.89
CA LYS A 210 12.87 22.29 -16.33
C LYS A 210 11.86 21.39 -15.61
N ALA A 211 11.06 21.96 -14.70
CA ALA A 211 10.09 21.21 -13.92
C ALA A 211 9.02 20.60 -14.81
N CYS A 212 8.71 19.33 -14.56
CA CYS A 212 7.69 18.57 -15.24
C CYS A 212 7.01 17.60 -14.26
N GLY A 213 6.03 16.86 -14.75
CA GLY A 213 5.28 15.93 -13.92
C GLY A 213 4.40 15.00 -14.74
N ILE A 214 4.12 13.85 -14.14
CA ILE A 214 3.37 12.74 -14.72
C ILE A 214 2.37 12.25 -13.68
N THR A 215 1.14 11.99 -14.09
CA THR A 215 0.18 11.26 -13.28
C THR A 215 -0.12 9.89 -13.87
N MET A 216 -0.38 8.95 -12.98
CA MET A 216 -0.72 7.58 -13.32
C MET A 216 -2.19 7.27 -13.09
N ASN A 217 -2.73 6.36 -13.89
CA ASN A 217 -4.06 5.81 -13.70
C ASN A 217 -4.18 5.21 -12.29
N LEU A 218 -5.28 5.51 -11.60
CA LEU A 218 -5.57 4.92 -10.29
C LEU A 218 -5.88 3.43 -10.44
N LEU A 219 -5.36 2.64 -9.51
CA LEU A 219 -5.69 1.23 -9.43
C LEU A 219 -7.06 1.07 -8.76
N THR A 220 -8.08 0.93 -9.59
CA THR A 220 -9.46 0.62 -9.19
C THR A 220 -9.81 -0.81 -9.54
N LYS A 221 -10.65 -1.43 -8.70
CA LYS A 221 -11.40 -2.65 -9.01
C LYS A 221 -12.55 -2.33 -9.97
N LYS A 222 -13.16 -3.37 -10.55
CA LYS A 222 -14.30 -3.26 -11.48
C LYS A 222 -15.52 -2.56 -10.87
N ASP A 223 -15.72 -2.68 -9.56
CA ASP A 223 -16.76 -1.99 -8.79
C ASP A 223 -16.47 -0.50 -8.54
N GLY A 224 -15.33 0.02 -9.05
CA GLY A 224 -14.90 1.40 -8.87
C GLY A 224 -14.19 1.67 -7.54
N VAL A 225 -14.09 0.68 -6.65
CA VAL A 225 -13.43 0.84 -5.35
C VAL A 225 -11.90 0.86 -5.53
N LYS A 226 -11.21 1.73 -4.77
CA LYS A 226 -9.74 1.77 -4.74
C LYS A 226 -9.18 0.41 -4.30
N PHE A 227 -8.20 -0.10 -5.04
CA PHE A 227 -7.55 -1.37 -4.76
C PHE A 227 -6.83 -1.37 -3.41
N GLY A 228 -6.88 -2.49 -2.69
CA GLY A 228 -6.25 -2.66 -1.37
C GLY A 228 -7.12 -2.34 -0.15
N LYS A 229 -8.37 -1.86 -0.33
CA LYS A 229 -9.38 -1.89 0.74
C LYS A 229 -10.07 -3.25 0.75
N THR A 230 -9.91 -4.00 1.84
CA THR A 230 -10.65 -5.25 2.09
C THR A 230 -11.70 -5.04 3.18
N GLU A 231 -12.73 -5.88 3.23
CA GLU A 231 -13.70 -5.90 4.34
C GLU A 231 -13.02 -6.12 5.71
N SER A 232 -11.87 -6.82 5.72
CA SER A 232 -11.02 -7.06 6.88
C SER A 232 -10.04 -5.93 7.22
N GLY A 233 -10.04 -4.81 6.49
CA GLY A 233 -9.11 -3.70 6.69
C GLY A 233 -8.01 -3.60 5.63
N ALA A 234 -6.92 -2.91 5.97
CA ALA A 234 -5.79 -2.70 5.07
C ALA A 234 -4.84 -3.91 5.04
N ILE A 235 -4.33 -4.24 3.86
CA ILE A 235 -3.25 -5.23 3.67
C ILE A 235 -1.92 -4.49 3.78
N TRP A 236 -1.27 -4.59 4.94
CA TRP A 236 -0.05 -3.85 5.27
C TRP A 236 1.17 -4.47 4.59
N LEU A 237 2.21 -3.66 4.36
CA LEU A 237 3.51 -4.14 3.89
C LEU A 237 4.39 -4.66 5.04
N ASP A 238 4.11 -4.24 6.28
CA ASP A 238 4.79 -4.77 7.47
C ASP A 238 4.30 -6.19 7.80
N LYS A 239 5.24 -7.14 7.83
CA LYS A 239 5.00 -8.55 8.18
C LYS A 239 4.42 -8.75 9.59
N ASN A 240 4.61 -7.80 10.51
CA ASN A 240 4.05 -7.86 11.85
C ASN A 240 2.57 -7.42 11.91
N LYS A 241 2.05 -6.83 10.82
CA LYS A 241 0.66 -6.36 10.70
C LYS A 241 -0.16 -7.16 9.70
N THR A 242 0.49 -7.68 8.67
CA THR A 242 -0.09 -8.61 7.72
C THR A 242 0.98 -9.65 7.45
N SER A 243 0.69 -10.91 7.82
CA SER A 243 1.67 -11.98 7.63
C SER A 243 2.00 -12.15 6.14
N GLU A 244 3.19 -12.68 5.85
CA GLU A 244 3.63 -12.91 4.47
C GLU A 244 2.66 -13.86 3.73
N TYR A 245 2.07 -14.80 4.48
CA TYR A 245 1.01 -15.69 4.00
C TYR A 245 -0.26 -14.93 3.63
N GLU A 246 -0.78 -14.06 4.51
CA GLU A 246 -1.99 -13.28 4.22
C GLU A 246 -1.77 -12.32 3.05
N PHE A 247 -0.60 -11.70 2.98
CA PHE A 247 -0.19 -10.83 1.88
C PHE A 247 -0.16 -11.61 0.55
N TYR A 248 0.49 -12.78 0.52
CA TYR A 248 0.50 -13.66 -0.65
C TYR A 248 -0.90 -14.13 -1.04
N GLN A 249 -1.71 -14.55 -0.07
CA GLN A 249 -3.09 -14.99 -0.30
C GLN A 249 -3.98 -13.87 -0.83
N PHE A 250 -3.75 -12.62 -0.44
CA PHE A 250 -4.47 -11.48 -1.01
C PHE A 250 -4.31 -11.43 -2.53
N PHE A 251 -3.09 -11.61 -3.06
CA PHE A 251 -2.84 -11.65 -4.50
C PHE A 251 -3.29 -12.97 -5.15
N ILE A 252 -3.15 -14.10 -4.46
CA ILE A 252 -3.69 -15.38 -4.93
C ILE A 252 -5.20 -15.29 -5.14
N ASN A 253 -5.93 -14.55 -4.32
CA ASN A 253 -7.39 -14.47 -4.38
C ASN A 253 -7.94 -13.42 -5.36
N GLN A 254 -7.09 -12.82 -6.21
CA GLN A 254 -7.55 -11.92 -7.26
C GLN A 254 -8.22 -12.67 -8.42
N ASP A 255 -9.12 -11.97 -9.10
CA ASP A 255 -9.84 -12.48 -10.26
C ASP A 255 -8.95 -12.46 -11.51
N ASP A 256 -9.25 -13.35 -12.46
CA ASP A 256 -8.50 -13.48 -13.72
C ASP A 256 -8.50 -12.16 -14.49
N GLU A 257 -9.64 -11.44 -14.52
CA GLU A 257 -9.82 -10.18 -15.24
C GLU A 257 -8.90 -9.05 -14.72
N ASP A 258 -8.62 -9.03 -13.42
CA ASP A 258 -7.84 -7.97 -12.79
C ASP A 258 -6.33 -8.23 -12.86
N CYS A 259 -5.92 -9.49 -12.93
CA CYS A 259 -4.52 -9.87 -12.81
C CYS A 259 -3.61 -9.27 -13.91
N ASP A 260 -4.09 -9.13 -15.16
CA ASP A 260 -3.32 -8.47 -16.25
C ASP A 260 -2.97 -7.01 -15.87
N LYS A 261 -3.97 -6.28 -15.35
CA LYS A 261 -3.81 -4.90 -14.87
C LYS A 261 -2.88 -4.86 -13.65
N LEU A 262 -3.06 -5.78 -12.70
CA LEU A 262 -2.23 -5.85 -11.50
C LEU A 262 -0.76 -6.13 -11.83
N PHE A 263 -0.47 -7.03 -12.77
CA PHE A 263 0.89 -7.24 -13.27
C PHE A 263 1.51 -5.96 -13.81
N LYS A 264 0.79 -5.29 -14.72
CA LYS A 264 1.28 -4.04 -15.32
C LYS A 264 1.54 -2.95 -14.28
N PHE A 265 0.71 -2.88 -13.23
CA PHE A 265 0.73 -1.80 -12.25
C PHE A 265 1.65 -2.06 -11.05
N LEU A 266 1.76 -3.30 -10.59
CA LEU A 266 2.38 -3.67 -9.32
C LEU A 266 3.66 -4.50 -9.45
N THR A 267 4.16 -4.73 -10.66
CA THR A 267 5.40 -5.48 -10.89
C THR A 267 6.32 -4.77 -11.88
N THR A 268 7.60 -5.14 -11.86
CA THR A 268 8.61 -4.65 -12.81
C THR A 268 8.97 -5.67 -13.90
N ILE A 269 8.38 -6.87 -13.90
CA ILE A 269 8.60 -7.88 -14.94
C ILE A 269 8.19 -7.37 -16.32
N SER A 270 8.80 -7.92 -17.38
CA SER A 270 8.60 -7.45 -18.75
C SER A 270 7.17 -7.71 -19.26
N LEU A 271 6.72 -6.91 -20.22
CA LEU A 271 5.42 -7.13 -20.86
C LEU A 271 5.35 -8.48 -21.59
N ASP A 272 6.48 -8.95 -22.14
CA ASP A 272 6.56 -10.25 -22.79
C ASP A 272 6.37 -11.40 -21.80
N GLU A 273 6.96 -11.30 -20.61
CA GLU A 273 6.72 -12.26 -19.52
C GLU A 273 5.27 -12.22 -19.04
N ILE A 274 4.67 -11.04 -18.92
CA ILE A 274 3.24 -10.91 -18.56
C ILE A 274 2.37 -11.60 -19.62
N ASN A 275 2.63 -11.36 -20.91
CA ASN A 275 1.90 -11.98 -22.01
C ASN A 275 2.06 -13.50 -22.00
N LYS A 276 3.26 -14.02 -21.76
CA LYS A 276 3.51 -15.47 -21.65
C LYS A 276 2.73 -16.10 -20.50
N VAL A 277 2.75 -15.48 -19.32
CA VAL A 277 1.99 -15.96 -18.14
C VAL A 277 0.50 -15.97 -18.42
N LYS A 278 -0.01 -14.96 -19.14
CA LYS A 278 -1.41 -14.86 -19.55
C LYS A 278 -1.79 -15.96 -20.55
N GLU A 279 -0.96 -16.22 -21.55
CA GLU A 279 -1.17 -17.30 -22.52
C GLU A 279 -1.17 -18.68 -21.86
N ASP A 280 -0.23 -18.93 -20.94
CA ASP A 280 -0.16 -20.19 -20.20
C ASP A 280 -1.36 -20.36 -19.27
N HIS A 281 -1.81 -19.29 -18.61
CA HIS A 281 -3.02 -19.31 -17.81
C HIS A 281 -4.29 -19.55 -18.64
N ALA A 282 -4.39 -18.97 -19.83
CA ALA A 282 -5.55 -19.17 -20.71
C ALA A 282 -5.73 -20.65 -21.14
N LYS A 283 -4.65 -21.43 -21.22
CA LYS A 283 -4.70 -22.87 -21.50
C LYS A 283 -5.29 -23.67 -20.33
N GLU A 284 -4.97 -23.27 -19.09
CA GLU A 284 -5.38 -23.98 -17.88
C GLU A 284 -5.80 -23.02 -16.74
N PRO A 285 -6.94 -22.30 -16.87
CA PRO A 285 -7.34 -21.26 -15.91
C PRO A 285 -7.48 -21.79 -14.48
N PHE A 286 -7.98 -23.02 -14.34
CA PHE A 286 -8.15 -23.71 -13.06
C PHE A 286 -6.86 -23.86 -12.24
N LYS A 287 -5.67 -23.81 -12.86
CA LYS A 287 -4.38 -23.87 -12.16
C LYS A 287 -3.98 -22.56 -11.49
N ARG A 288 -4.67 -21.45 -11.80
CA ARG A 288 -4.42 -20.10 -11.27
C ARG A 288 -2.98 -19.63 -11.47
N ILE A 289 -2.40 -19.96 -12.63
CA ILE A 289 -1.01 -19.67 -12.99
C ILE A 289 -0.71 -18.18 -12.86
N MET A 290 -1.63 -17.33 -13.35
CA MET A 290 -1.48 -15.89 -13.36
C MET A 290 -1.48 -15.30 -11.94
N GLN A 291 -2.43 -15.70 -11.08
CA GLN A 291 -2.48 -15.26 -9.68
C GLN A 291 -1.26 -15.72 -8.88
N LYS A 292 -0.82 -16.97 -9.07
CA LYS A 292 0.37 -17.50 -8.39
C LYS A 292 1.60 -16.69 -8.77
N ARG A 293 1.80 -16.44 -10.06
CA ARG A 293 2.94 -15.65 -10.52
C ARG A 293 2.88 -14.21 -10.03
N LEU A 294 1.69 -13.60 -9.98
CA LEU A 294 1.51 -12.24 -9.45
C LEU A 294 1.85 -12.18 -7.96
N ALA A 295 1.32 -13.12 -7.19
CA ALA A 295 1.57 -13.23 -5.76
C ALA A 295 3.05 -13.46 -5.48
N GLN A 296 3.72 -14.31 -6.26
CA GLN A 296 5.16 -14.53 -6.17
C GLN A 296 5.96 -13.24 -6.38
N GLU A 297 5.68 -12.52 -7.47
CA GLU A 297 6.41 -11.28 -7.80
C GLU A 297 6.22 -10.20 -6.73
N VAL A 298 4.98 -9.96 -6.33
CA VAL A 298 4.67 -8.90 -5.37
C VAL A 298 5.14 -9.27 -3.96
N THR A 299 4.98 -10.51 -3.52
CA THR A 299 5.48 -10.98 -2.21
C THR A 299 7.01 -10.99 -2.17
N ASN A 300 7.69 -11.41 -3.24
CA ASN A 300 9.16 -11.34 -3.30
C ASN A 300 9.65 -9.89 -3.25
N PHE A 301 8.97 -8.96 -3.92
CA PHE A 301 9.31 -7.55 -3.85
C PHE A 301 9.13 -6.98 -2.43
N VAL A 302 8.03 -7.33 -1.75
CA VAL A 302 7.69 -6.73 -0.45
C VAL A 302 8.35 -7.41 0.75
N HIS A 303 8.48 -8.73 0.73
CA HIS A 303 8.95 -9.53 1.86
C HIS A 303 10.25 -10.30 1.56
N GLY A 304 10.85 -10.08 0.38
CA GLY A 304 12.06 -10.78 -0.06
C GLY A 304 11.81 -12.26 -0.35
N LYS A 305 12.90 -12.93 -0.75
CA LYS A 305 12.88 -14.35 -1.10
C LYS A 305 12.44 -15.24 0.07
N GLU A 306 12.96 -14.99 1.26
CA GLU A 306 12.60 -15.76 2.47
C GLU A 306 11.11 -15.62 2.82
N GLY A 307 10.57 -14.40 2.70
CA GLY A 307 9.15 -14.15 2.94
C GLY A 307 8.25 -14.85 1.92
N LEU A 308 8.67 -14.87 0.65
CA LEU A 308 7.98 -15.63 -0.41
C LEU A 308 8.00 -17.13 -0.13
N GLU A 309 9.17 -17.72 0.12
CA GLU A 309 9.31 -19.16 0.38
C GLU A 309 8.46 -19.59 1.59
N LYS A 310 8.45 -18.77 2.64
CA LYS A 310 7.59 -18.95 3.82
C LYS A 310 6.11 -18.93 3.43
N ALA A 311 5.66 -17.93 2.66
CA ALA A 311 4.27 -17.81 2.24
C ALA A 311 3.80 -18.96 1.33
N GLU A 312 4.65 -19.42 0.42
CA GLU A 312 4.38 -20.57 -0.46
C GLU A 312 4.27 -21.87 0.34
N LYS A 313 5.24 -22.14 1.23
CA LYS A 313 5.23 -23.33 2.08
C LYS A 313 3.96 -23.40 2.93
N ILE A 314 3.56 -22.29 3.55
CA ILE A 314 2.32 -22.21 4.33
C ILE A 314 1.09 -22.42 3.43
N SER A 315 1.09 -21.82 2.24
CA SER A 315 -0.04 -21.95 1.30
C SER A 315 -0.23 -23.39 0.80
N GLU A 316 0.85 -24.10 0.46
CA GLU A 316 0.80 -25.50 0.03
C GLU A 316 0.31 -26.41 1.16
N ALA A 317 0.85 -26.22 2.36
CA ALA A 317 0.43 -26.91 3.57
C ALA A 317 -1.08 -26.75 3.84
N LEU A 318 -1.59 -25.52 3.79
CA LEU A 318 -3.01 -25.23 4.05
C LEU A 318 -3.93 -25.70 2.91
N PHE A 319 -3.45 -25.69 1.66
CA PHE A 319 -4.20 -26.15 0.49
C PHE A 319 -4.29 -27.67 0.41
N SER A 320 -3.30 -28.40 0.91
CA SER A 320 -3.36 -29.87 1.05
C SER A 320 -4.54 -30.34 1.92
N GLY A 321 -5.17 -29.42 2.66
CA GLY A 321 -6.46 -29.59 3.30
C GLY A 321 -6.39 -30.26 4.67
N ASP A 322 -5.24 -30.80 5.05
CA ASP A 322 -5.06 -31.49 6.31
C ASP A 322 -3.73 -31.13 6.96
N LEU A 323 -3.73 -30.01 7.69
CA LEU A 323 -2.58 -29.57 8.48
C LEU A 323 -2.10 -30.65 9.47
N LEU A 324 -2.98 -31.56 9.89
CA LEU A 324 -2.61 -32.67 10.77
C LEU A 324 -1.75 -33.73 10.07
N LYS A 325 -1.71 -33.76 8.73
CA LYS A 325 -0.81 -34.66 7.98
C LYS A 325 0.62 -34.15 7.90
N LEU A 326 0.87 -32.90 8.26
CA LEU A 326 2.21 -32.35 8.32
C LEU A 326 2.96 -32.97 9.49
N ASN A 327 4.26 -33.17 9.32
CA ASN A 327 5.10 -33.55 10.44
C ASN A 327 5.14 -32.41 11.49
N LYS A 328 5.52 -32.75 12.72
CA LYS A 328 5.55 -31.80 13.84
C LYS A 328 6.39 -30.53 13.53
N ILE A 329 7.51 -30.69 12.83
CA ILE A 329 8.44 -29.59 12.52
C ILE A 329 7.78 -28.59 11.57
N ASP A 330 7.14 -29.06 10.50
CA ASP A 330 6.45 -28.21 9.52
C ASP A 330 5.21 -27.55 10.12
N LEU A 331 4.44 -28.30 10.94
CA LEU A 331 3.28 -27.77 11.63
C LEU A 331 3.65 -26.64 12.61
N LEU A 332 4.71 -26.82 13.40
CA LEU A 332 5.23 -25.78 14.29
C LEU A 332 5.81 -24.59 13.52
N SER A 333 6.44 -24.81 12.38
CA SER A 333 6.90 -23.73 11.51
C SER A 333 5.75 -22.85 11.03
N ILE A 334 4.61 -23.45 10.67
CA ILE A 334 3.40 -22.73 10.25
C ILE A 334 2.76 -22.00 11.45
N ILE A 335 2.59 -22.69 12.58
CA ILE A 335 2.06 -22.09 13.80
C ILE A 335 2.89 -20.88 14.24
N ASN A 336 4.21 -20.97 14.16
CA ASN A 336 5.10 -19.87 14.53
C ASN A 336 5.12 -18.73 13.53
N SER A 337 4.68 -18.98 12.29
CA SER A 337 4.56 -17.96 11.25
C SER A 337 3.25 -17.16 11.29
N LEU A 338 2.25 -17.65 12.02
CA LEU A 338 0.93 -17.05 12.14
C LEU A 338 0.79 -16.32 13.48
N GLU A 339 -0.13 -15.36 13.52
CA GLU A 339 -0.49 -14.67 14.77
C GLU A 339 -1.13 -15.66 15.75
N LYS A 340 -0.68 -15.58 17.01
CA LYS A 340 -1.07 -16.48 18.09
C LYS A 340 -1.86 -15.73 19.14
N ASN A 341 -3.07 -16.17 19.41
CA ASN A 341 -3.84 -15.68 20.54
C ASN A 341 -3.62 -16.58 21.75
N LYS A 342 -3.40 -15.99 22.93
CA LYS A 342 -3.19 -16.74 24.17
C LYS A 342 -4.49 -16.84 24.96
N VAL A 343 -4.87 -18.04 25.37
CA VAL A 343 -6.12 -18.29 26.09
C VAL A 343 -5.89 -19.29 27.21
N LYS A 344 -6.60 -19.11 28.33
CA LYS A 344 -6.53 -20.04 29.47
C LYS A 344 -7.14 -21.40 29.15
N GLU A 345 -6.62 -22.44 29.76
CA GLU A 345 -7.22 -23.79 29.70
C GLU A 345 -8.67 -23.82 30.24
N ASN A 346 -9.48 -24.76 29.74
CA ASN A 346 -10.88 -25.00 30.16
C ASN A 346 -11.86 -23.85 29.89
N ILE A 347 -11.61 -23.08 28.84
CA ILE A 347 -12.54 -22.07 28.35
C ILE A 347 -13.65 -22.69 27.47
N LYS A 348 -14.84 -22.10 27.46
CA LYS A 348 -15.88 -22.49 26.50
C LYS A 348 -15.50 -22.08 25.09
N LEU A 349 -15.82 -22.90 24.10
CA LEU A 349 -15.50 -22.64 22.69
C LEU A 349 -16.06 -21.28 22.22
N ILE A 350 -17.28 -20.93 22.62
CA ILE A 350 -17.89 -19.64 22.29
C ILE A 350 -17.09 -18.45 22.85
N ASP A 351 -16.56 -18.57 24.07
CA ASP A 351 -15.80 -17.51 24.72
C ASP A 351 -14.41 -17.39 24.07
N LEU A 352 -13.78 -18.53 23.78
CA LEU A 352 -12.53 -18.59 23.04
C LEU A 352 -12.63 -17.90 21.67
N ILE A 353 -13.67 -18.19 20.89
CA ILE A 353 -13.87 -17.59 19.56
C ILE A 353 -13.97 -16.05 19.63
N VAL A 354 -14.58 -15.51 20.67
CA VAL A 354 -14.73 -14.07 20.85
C VAL A 354 -13.45 -13.44 21.40
N GLU A 355 -12.80 -14.06 22.40
CA GLU A 355 -11.54 -13.58 22.96
C GLU A 355 -10.42 -13.53 21.92
N THR A 356 -10.39 -14.52 21.03
CA THR A 356 -9.43 -14.62 19.92
C THR A 356 -9.83 -13.83 18.68
N LYS A 357 -10.93 -13.06 18.75
CA LYS A 357 -11.47 -12.23 17.66
C LYS A 357 -11.78 -12.98 16.36
N ILE A 358 -12.00 -14.30 16.44
CA ILE A 358 -12.46 -15.12 15.31
C ILE A 358 -13.89 -14.71 14.92
N ALA A 359 -14.70 -14.29 15.90
CA ALA A 359 -15.98 -13.63 15.70
C ALA A 359 -16.04 -12.33 16.53
N SER A 360 -16.80 -11.36 16.04
CA SER A 360 -16.97 -10.04 16.66
C SER A 360 -17.86 -10.07 17.91
N SER A 361 -18.71 -11.09 18.05
CA SER A 361 -19.66 -11.21 19.15
C SER A 361 -20.00 -12.67 19.46
N LYS A 362 -20.53 -12.92 20.67
CA LYS A 362 -21.04 -14.25 21.06
C LYS A 362 -22.20 -14.73 20.17
N ARG A 363 -22.98 -13.80 19.58
CA ARG A 363 -24.07 -14.14 18.66
C ARG A 363 -23.50 -14.72 17.36
N GLU A 364 -22.57 -14.00 16.73
CA GLU A 364 -21.87 -14.47 15.52
C GLU A 364 -21.14 -15.80 15.78
N ALA A 365 -20.49 -15.95 16.94
CA ALA A 365 -19.81 -17.19 17.31
C ALA A 365 -20.78 -18.40 17.36
N ARG A 366 -21.98 -18.24 17.91
CA ARG A 366 -23.01 -19.30 17.92
C ARG A 366 -23.48 -19.67 16.52
N GLU A 367 -23.75 -18.68 15.69
CA GLU A 367 -24.15 -18.89 14.29
C GLU A 367 -23.09 -19.73 13.56
N LEU A 368 -21.81 -19.35 13.66
CA LEU A 368 -20.70 -20.07 13.04
C LEU A 368 -20.51 -21.51 13.56
N ILE A 369 -20.72 -21.75 14.86
CA ILE A 369 -20.66 -23.11 15.43
C ILE A 369 -21.82 -23.94 14.90
N ASN A 370 -23.05 -23.43 14.96
CA ASN A 370 -24.26 -24.15 14.56
C ASN A 370 -24.28 -24.48 13.06
N GLU A 371 -23.73 -23.60 12.22
CA GLU A 371 -23.57 -23.82 10.79
C GLU A 371 -22.42 -24.81 10.45
N GLY A 372 -21.66 -25.28 11.45
CA GLY A 372 -20.50 -26.13 11.25
C GLY A 372 -19.34 -25.41 10.55
N ALA A 373 -19.32 -24.08 10.59
CA ALA A 373 -18.29 -23.23 9.99
C ALA A 373 -17.03 -23.13 10.86
N ILE A 374 -17.06 -23.58 12.12
CA ILE A 374 -15.87 -23.69 12.96
C ILE A 374 -15.42 -25.15 13.01
N SER A 375 -14.14 -25.38 12.74
CA SER A 375 -13.52 -26.70 12.87
C SER A 375 -12.19 -26.64 13.62
N ILE A 376 -11.93 -27.67 14.43
CA ILE A 376 -10.69 -27.89 15.17
C ILE A 376 -10.24 -29.32 14.88
N ASN A 377 -8.99 -29.50 14.45
CA ASN A 377 -8.45 -30.82 14.08
C ASN A 377 -9.37 -31.61 13.11
N ASN A 378 -9.92 -30.92 12.11
CA ASN A 378 -10.91 -31.45 11.14
C ASN A 378 -12.24 -31.94 11.73
N ASN A 379 -12.49 -31.75 13.03
CA ASN A 379 -13.80 -31.95 13.63
C ASN A 379 -14.55 -30.61 13.63
N ASN A 380 -15.82 -30.61 13.25
CA ASN A 380 -16.71 -29.42 13.27
C ASN A 380 -17.99 -29.66 14.07
N LYS A 381 -18.10 -30.80 14.76
CA LYS A 381 -19.24 -31.15 15.61
C LYS A 381 -18.98 -30.67 17.02
N PHE A 382 -19.25 -29.39 17.25
CA PHE A 382 -19.15 -28.77 18.56
C PHE A 382 -20.48 -28.15 18.98
N GLU A 383 -20.70 -28.08 20.28
CA GLU A 383 -21.80 -27.32 20.88
C GLU A 383 -21.27 -25.99 21.42
N GLU A 384 -22.12 -24.97 21.56
CA GLU A 384 -21.72 -23.66 22.06
C GLU A 384 -21.01 -23.69 23.43
N ASN A 385 -21.38 -24.65 24.29
CA ASN A 385 -20.82 -24.83 25.63
C ASN A 385 -19.72 -25.90 25.68
N THR A 386 -19.25 -26.39 24.53
CA THR A 386 -18.11 -27.33 24.50
C THR A 386 -16.90 -26.68 25.18
N ILE A 387 -16.32 -27.39 26.14
CA ILE A 387 -15.11 -26.95 26.84
C ILE A 387 -13.90 -27.32 25.99
N VAL A 388 -13.04 -26.33 25.75
CA VAL A 388 -11.77 -26.53 25.06
C VAL A 388 -10.75 -27.04 26.07
N ASP A 389 -10.42 -28.32 25.94
CA ASP A 389 -9.50 -29.05 26.81
C ASP A 389 -8.23 -29.49 26.04
N LYS A 390 -7.30 -30.13 26.75
CA LYS A 390 -6.04 -30.64 26.17
C LYS A 390 -6.22 -31.63 25.03
N LYS A 391 -7.39 -32.28 24.87
CA LYS A 391 -7.63 -33.22 23.76
C LYS A 391 -7.84 -32.50 22.44
N MET A 392 -8.14 -31.21 22.48
CA MET A 392 -8.30 -30.37 21.29
C MET A 392 -6.98 -29.76 20.80
N ILE A 393 -5.90 -29.92 21.56
CA ILE A 393 -4.55 -29.47 21.16
C ILE A 393 -4.12 -30.21 19.90
N THR A 394 -3.73 -29.43 18.89
CA THR A 394 -3.21 -29.91 17.62
C THR A 394 -1.76 -30.34 17.76
N VAL A 395 -0.92 -29.51 18.40
CA VAL A 395 0.50 -29.79 18.64
C VAL A 395 1.03 -28.93 19.79
N ASP A 396 1.83 -29.53 20.68
CA ASP A 396 2.39 -28.91 21.88
C ASP A 396 1.33 -28.24 22.77
N ASN A 397 1.15 -26.91 22.71
CA ASN A 397 0.11 -26.16 23.41
C ASN A 397 -0.80 -25.38 22.45
N PHE A 398 -0.72 -25.67 21.14
CA PHE A 398 -1.45 -24.94 20.11
C PHE A 398 -2.68 -25.69 19.61
N ILE A 399 -3.75 -24.93 19.37
CA ILE A 399 -4.98 -25.35 18.73
C ILE A 399 -5.11 -24.60 17.41
N ILE A 400 -5.36 -25.33 16.33
CA ILE A 400 -5.66 -24.75 15.02
C ILE A 400 -7.17 -24.74 14.81
N ILE A 401 -7.73 -23.54 14.69
CA ILE A 401 -9.15 -23.31 14.44
C ILE A 401 -9.33 -22.85 13.00
N LYS A 402 -10.21 -23.50 12.25
CA LYS A 402 -10.54 -23.12 10.88
C LYS A 402 -11.97 -22.57 10.82
N LYS A 403 -12.09 -21.33 10.32
CA LYS A 403 -13.36 -20.63 10.03
C LYS A 403 -13.67 -20.77 8.53
N GLY A 404 -14.77 -21.46 8.23
CA GLY A 404 -15.22 -21.77 6.87
C GLY A 404 -14.21 -22.66 6.14
N LYS A 405 -13.95 -22.34 4.87
CA LYS A 405 -13.10 -23.19 4.01
C LYS A 405 -11.61 -22.85 4.02
N LYS A 406 -11.25 -21.59 4.32
CA LYS A 406 -9.90 -21.05 4.02
C LYS A 406 -9.23 -20.26 5.15
N LYS A 407 -9.96 -19.81 6.18
CA LYS A 407 -9.38 -19.00 7.26
C LYS A 407 -8.95 -19.90 8.40
N TYR A 408 -7.69 -19.77 8.82
CA TYR A 408 -7.11 -20.53 9.94
C TYR A 408 -6.65 -19.54 11.02
N PHE A 409 -6.81 -19.94 12.27
CA PHE A 409 -6.45 -19.18 13.46
C PHE A 409 -5.67 -20.09 14.40
N ILE A 410 -4.63 -19.55 15.02
CA ILE A 410 -3.79 -20.28 15.95
C ILE A 410 -4.04 -19.77 17.36
N VAL A 411 -4.34 -20.69 18.27
CA VAL A 411 -4.59 -20.40 19.67
C VAL A 411 -3.59 -21.16 20.53
N GLU A 412 -2.87 -20.44 21.37
CA GLU A 412 -1.93 -20.97 22.35
C GLU A 412 -2.64 -21.10 23.70
N ILE A 413 -2.72 -22.32 24.22
CA ILE A 413 -3.22 -22.59 25.57
C ILE A 413 -2.10 -22.29 26.57
N ILE A 414 -2.41 -21.43 27.55
CA ILE A 414 -1.50 -21.00 28.63
C ILE A 414 -1.92 -21.50 30.01
#